data_AF-A0A4U1JP36-F1
#
_entry.id   AF-A0A4U1JP36-F1
#
_cell.length_a   1.000
_cell.length_b   1.000
_cell.length_c   1.000
_cell.angle_alpha   90.00
_cell.angle_beta   90.00
_cell.angle_gamma   90.00
#
_symmetry.space_group_name_H-M   'P 1'
#
loop_
_entity.id
_entity.type
_entity.pdbx_description
1 polymer ?
#
loop_
_entity_poly.entity_id
_entity_poly.type
_entity_poly.pdbx_seq_one_letter_code
_entity_poly.pdbx_strand_id
1 'polypeptide(L)' 'MTRSIIDHAEQAAEGARMRQFLEIDRRGGMHPAVDALVRRPAERSEAKVREFLRIDREEARRDE' A
#
# COMPACT_ATOMS: atom_id res chain seq x y z
N MET A 1 10.93 31.67 35.85
CA MET A 1 11.75 31.00 34.82
C MET A 1 10.93 29.87 34.25
N THR A 2 10.28 30.10 33.10
CA THR A 2 9.40 29.13 32.44
C THR A 2 10.28 28.16 31.64
N ARG A 3 10.22 26.86 31.94
CA ARG A 3 11.00 25.84 31.21
C ARG A 3 10.48 25.71 29.78
N SER A 4 11.40 25.71 28.82
CA SER A 4 11.11 25.54 27.40
C SER A 4 10.98 24.06 27.05
N ILE A 5 10.21 23.74 26.01
CA ILE A 5 9.98 22.35 25.54
C ILE A 5 11.31 21.66 25.16
N ILE A 6 12.30 22.43 24.73
CA ILE A 6 13.67 21.99 24.38
C ILE A 6 14.55 21.71 25.60
N ASP A 7 14.14 22.14 26.81
CA ASP A 7 14.85 21.83 28.06
C ASP A 7 14.53 20.42 28.58
N HIS A 8 13.59 19.72 27.94
CA HIS A 8 13.31 18.32 28.22
C HIS A 8 14.30 17.44 27.43
N ALA A 9 15.05 16.58 28.15
CA ALA A 9 15.91 15.58 27.53
C ALA A 9 15.13 14.80 26.45
N GLU A 10 15.75 14.60 25.28
CA GLU A 10 15.13 13.86 24.17
C GLU A 10 14.57 12.53 24.67
N GLN A 11 13.29 12.29 24.37
CA GLN A 11 12.56 11.14 24.86
C GLN A 11 13.16 9.86 24.26
N ALA A 12 14.00 9.17 25.04
CA ALA A 12 14.59 7.85 24.77
C ALA A 12 13.56 6.70 24.66
N ALA A 13 12.29 7.01 24.41
CA ALA A 13 11.18 6.08 24.40
C ALA A 13 10.86 5.50 23.01
N GLU A 14 11.81 5.51 22.07
CA GLU A 14 11.62 4.98 20.71
C GLU A 14 11.11 3.53 20.72
N GLY A 15 11.66 2.68 21.59
CA GLY A 15 11.22 1.29 21.74
C GLY A 15 9.81 1.13 22.34
N ALA A 16 9.33 2.11 23.11
CA ALA A 16 7.96 2.10 23.62
C ALA A 16 6.96 2.54 22.54
N ARG A 17 7.29 3.58 21.77
CA ARG A 17 6.50 4.05 20.63
C ARG A 17 6.37 2.97 19.54
N MET A 18 7.46 2.30 19.21
CA MET A 18 7.46 1.19 18.24
C MET A 18 6.55 0.04 18.69
N ARG A 19 6.62 -0.34 19.98
CA ARG A 19 5.74 -1.40 20.52
C ARG A 19 4.27 -1.02 20.46
N GLN A 20 3.93 0.22 20.81
CA GLN A 20 2.56 0.72 20.70
C GLN A 20 2.08 0.76 19.25
N PHE A 21 2.93 1.21 18.33
CA PHE A 21 2.62 1.21 16.89
C PHE A 21 2.29 -0.20 16.39
N LEU A 22 3.14 -1.18 16.69
CA LEU A 22 2.91 -2.58 16.31
C LEU A 22 1.72 -3.21 17.01
N GLU A 23 1.35 -2.76 18.19
CA GLU A 23 0.15 -3.21 18.89
C GLU A 23 -1.12 -2.66 18.24
N ILE A 24 -1.12 -1.38 17.85
CA ILE A 24 -2.23 -0.75 17.11
C ILE A 24 -2.43 -1.44 15.77
N ASP A 25 -1.35 -1.68 15.01
CA ASP A 25 -1.40 -2.35 13.71
C ASP A 25 -1.99 -3.78 13.83
N ARG A 26 -1.50 -4.56 14.81
CA ARG A 26 -2.03 -5.91 15.08
C ARG A 26 -3.50 -5.91 15.51
N ARG A 27 -3.93 -4.93 16.31
CA ARG A 27 -5.34 -4.81 16.75
C ARG A 27 -6.26 -4.34 15.62
N GLY A 28 -5.78 -3.48 14.74
CA GLY A 28 -6.53 -2.98 13.58
C GLY A 28 -6.81 -4.08 12.55
N GLY A 29 -5.93 -5.07 12.46
CA GLY A 29 -6.06 -6.16 11.50
C GLY A 29 -5.96 -5.67 10.05
N MET A 30 -6.19 -6.58 9.09
CA MET A 30 -6.12 -6.23 7.67
C MET A 30 -7.41 -5.56 7.21
N HIS A 31 -7.31 -4.36 6.64
CA HIS A 31 -8.46 -3.67 6.07
C HIS A 31 -9.11 -4.49 4.94
N PRO A 32 -10.45 -4.58 4.84
CA PRO A 32 -11.13 -5.41 3.84
C PRO A 32 -10.71 -5.12 2.40
N ALA A 33 -10.40 -3.87 2.06
CA ALA A 33 -9.90 -3.51 0.73
C ALA A 33 -8.51 -4.10 0.43
N VAL A 34 -7.64 -4.20 1.44
CA VAL A 34 -6.31 -4.79 1.31
C VAL A 34 -6.43 -6.31 1.19
N ASP A 35 -7.28 -6.93 2.00
CA ASP A 35 -7.59 -8.36 1.90
C ASP A 35 -8.16 -8.72 0.52
N ALA A 36 -9.09 -7.89 0.00
CA ALA A 36 -9.61 -8.02 -1.34
C ALA A 36 -8.56 -7.81 -2.44
N LEU A 37 -7.49 -7.04 -2.19
CA LEU A 37 -6.37 -6.91 -3.13
C LEU A 37 -5.48 -8.14 -3.10
N VAL A 38 -5.14 -8.65 -1.91
CA VAL A 38 -4.29 -9.84 -1.74
C VAL A 38 -4.94 -11.09 -2.36
N ARG A 39 -6.26 -11.23 -2.23
CA ARG A 39 -7.02 -12.36 -2.79
C ARG A 39 -7.29 -12.26 -4.29
N ARG A 40 -6.87 -11.20 -4.98
CA ARG A 40 -7.13 -11.07 -6.42
C ARG A 40 -6.34 -12.11 -7.21
N PRO A 41 -6.96 -12.76 -8.21
CA PRO A 41 -6.25 -13.64 -9.13
C PRO A 41 -5.12 -12.91 -9.85
N ALA A 42 -3.93 -13.52 -9.88
CA ALA A 42 -2.74 -12.97 -10.53
C ALA A 42 -2.90 -12.86 -12.06
N GLU A 43 -3.69 -13.74 -12.67
CA GLU A 43 -3.90 -13.84 -14.12
C GLU A 43 -4.69 -12.66 -14.73
N ARG A 44 -5.16 -11.71 -13.91
CA ARG A 44 -5.89 -10.53 -14.37
C ARG A 44 -5.04 -9.60 -15.26
N SER A 45 -3.71 -9.64 -15.12
CA SER A 45 -2.78 -8.91 -15.98
C SER A 45 -2.76 -9.49 -17.40
N GLU A 46 -2.82 -10.81 -17.52
CA GLU A 46 -2.73 -11.50 -18.80
C GLU A 46 -3.93 -11.20 -19.70
N ALA A 47 -5.14 -11.19 -19.14
CA ALA A 47 -6.34 -10.82 -19.88
C ALA A 47 -6.27 -9.40 -20.46
N LYS A 48 -5.70 -8.44 -19.70
CA LYS A 48 -5.52 -7.06 -20.17
C LYS A 48 -4.50 -6.97 -21.30
N VAL A 49 -3.40 -7.71 -21.21
CA VAL A 49 -2.37 -7.73 -22.25
C VAL A 49 -2.92 -8.37 -23.53
N ARG A 50 -3.66 -9.47 -23.42
CA ARG A 50 -4.30 -10.11 -24.58
C ARG A 50 -5.27 -9.16 -25.29
N GLU A 51 -6.07 -8.43 -24.52
CA GLU A 51 -7.03 -7.47 -25.09
C GLU A 51 -6.34 -6.28 -25.74
N PHE A 52 -5.29 -5.74 -25.12
CA PHE A 52 -4.47 -4.68 -25.71
C PHE A 52 -3.89 -5.11 -27.07
N LEU A 53 -3.29 -6.30 -27.13
CA LEU A 53 -2.74 -6.85 -28.38
C LEU A 53 -3.82 -7.13 -29.44
N ARG A 54 -5.05 -7.44 -29.04
CA ARG A 54 -6.18 -7.61 -29.97
C ARG A 54 -6.53 -6.28 -30.63
N ILE A 55 -6.67 -5.21 -29.83
CA ILE A 55 -7.00 -3.85 -30.31
C ILE A 55 -5.90 -3.34 -31.23
N ASP A 56 -4.64 -3.44 -30.82
CA ASP A 56 -3.47 -2.99 -31.58
C ASP A 56 -3.41 -3.63 -32.99
N ARG A 57 -3.70 -4.94 -33.08
CA ARG A 57 -3.80 -5.65 -34.36
C ARG A 57 -5.00 -5.22 -35.21
N GLU A 58 -6.12 -4.85 -34.60
CA GLU A 58 -7.30 -4.37 -35.32
C GLU A 58 -7.09 -2.95 -35.86
N GLU A 59 -6.42 -2.09 -35.10
CA GLU A 59 -6.04 -0.75 -35.54
C GLU A 59 -5.02 -0.81 -36.69
N ALA A 60 -3.99 -1.63 -36.57
CA ALA A 60 -3.01 -1.82 -37.65
C ALA A 60 -3.64 -2.28 -38.98
N ARG A 61 -4.71 -3.10 -38.94
CA ARG A 61 -5.45 -3.52 -40.14
C ARG A 61 -6.41 -2.48 -40.70
N ARG A 62 -6.81 -1.49 -39.91
CA ARG A 62 -7.69 -0.39 -40.35
C ARG A 62 -6.92 0.71 -41.05
N ASP A 63 -5.64 0.84 -40.75
CA ASP A 63 -4.74 1.83 -41.31
C ASP A 63 -4.05 1.36 -42.61
N GLU A 64 -4.28 0.11 -43.04
CA GLU A 64 -3.92 -0.48 -44.35
C GLU A 64 -5.05 -0.33 -45.38
#